data_AF-A0A151TS44-F1
#
_entry.id   AF-A0A151TS44-F1
#
_cell.length_a   1.000
_cell.length_b   1.000
_cell.length_c   1.000
_cell.angle_alpha   90.00
_cell.angle_beta   90.00
_cell.angle_gamma   90.00
#
_symmetry.space_group_name_H-M   'P 1'
#
loop_
_entity.id
_entity.type
_entity.pdbx_description
1 polymer ?
#
loop_
_entity_poly.entity_id
_entity_poly.type
_entity_poly.pdbx_seq_one_letter_code
_entity_poly.pdbx_strand_id
1 'polypeptide(L)'
;EFLQLKKGNKKVGEYASKFEELGAYSALFYHPDERMKCIKFEDGLRPELRKAVRILEICDFPTLIHKCHFLEGFDHNKDNRPKSFGPQFNKKRNNEGKPYDRPQWKP
;
A
#
# COMPACT_ATOMS: atom_id res chain seq x y z
N GLU A 1 20.91 -16.18 3.45
CA GLU A 1 19.47 -16.51 3.50
C GLU A 1 18.61 -15.40 4.12
N PHE A 2 18.89 -14.98 5.37
CA PHE A 2 18.12 -13.93 6.06
C PHE A 2 18.07 -12.57 5.33
N LEU A 3 19.19 -12.11 4.77
CA LEU A 3 19.25 -10.81 4.10
C LEU A 3 18.35 -10.71 2.86
N GLN A 4 18.01 -11.85 2.24
CA GLN A 4 17.17 -11.95 1.04
C GLN A 4 15.71 -12.28 1.39
N LEU A 5 15.36 -12.33 2.68
CA LEU A 5 14.02 -12.70 3.13
C LEU A 5 13.00 -11.64 2.72
N LYS A 6 12.08 -12.03 1.84
CA LYS A 6 10.94 -11.21 1.39
C LYS A 6 9.64 -11.87 1.80
N LYS A 7 8.62 -11.07 2.15
CA LYS A 7 7.27 -11.52 2.47
C LYS A 7 6.64 -12.27 1.28
N GLY A 8 6.82 -11.74 0.07
CA GLY A 8 6.19 -12.28 -1.13
C GLY A 8 4.66 -12.33 -0.98
N ASN A 9 4.06 -13.46 -1.33
CA ASN A 9 2.62 -13.72 -1.20
C ASN A 9 2.21 -14.35 0.15
N LYS A 10 3.14 -14.51 1.09
CA LYS A 10 2.85 -15.10 2.42
C LYS A 10 2.12 -14.09 3.30
N LYS A 11 1.41 -14.58 4.32
CA LYS A 11 0.81 -13.72 5.33
C LYS A 11 1.89 -13.03 6.17
N VAL A 12 1.55 -11.88 6.77
CA VAL A 12 2.47 -11.15 7.67
C VAL A 12 2.94 -12.05 8.81
N GLY A 13 2.05 -12.85 9.41
CA GLY A 13 2.41 -13.77 10.49
C GLY A 13 3.46 -14.80 10.08
N GLU A 14 3.29 -15.46 8.94
CA GLU A 14 4.26 -16.46 8.44
C GLU A 14 5.62 -15.83 8.10
N TYR A 15 5.61 -14.60 7.57
CA TYR A 15 6.82 -13.84 7.31
C TYR A 15 7.53 -13.47 8.62
N ALA A 16 6.80 -13.05 9.65
CA ALA A 16 7.35 -12.70 10.96
C ALA A 16 8.00 -13.89 11.65
N SER A 17 7.34 -15.06 11.68
CA SER A 17 7.93 -16.27 12.25
C SER A 17 9.23 -16.66 11.56
N LYS A 18 9.27 -16.63 10.22
CA LYS A 18 10.48 -16.95 9.46
C LYS A 18 11.58 -15.90 9.64
N PHE A 19 11.21 -14.65 9.86
CA PHE A 19 12.15 -13.58 10.18
C PHE A 19 12.81 -13.81 11.54
N GLU A 20 12.05 -14.16 12.57
CA GLU A 20 12.61 -14.44 13.90
C GLU A 20 13.45 -15.71 13.92
N GLU A 21 12.98 -16.77 13.26
CA GLU A 21 13.74 -18.02 13.12
C GLU A 21 15.12 -17.76 12.48
N LEU A 22 15.15 -17.13 11.31
CA LEU A 22 16.41 -16.84 10.61
C LEU A 22 17.26 -15.76 11.31
N GLY A 23 16.61 -14.84 12.04
CA GLY A 23 17.28 -13.81 12.84
C GLY A 23 18.04 -14.41 14.03
N ALA A 24 17.46 -15.41 14.71
CA ALA A 24 18.07 -16.09 15.84
C ALA A 24 19.38 -16.82 15.47
N TYR A 25 19.48 -17.32 14.24
CA TYR A 25 20.70 -17.98 13.73
C TYR A 25 21.67 -17.01 13.03
N SER A 26 21.29 -15.74 12.87
CA SER A 26 22.15 -14.75 12.21
C SER A 26 23.04 -14.05 13.23
N ALA A 27 24.35 -14.23 13.12
CA ALA A 27 25.32 -13.50 13.95
C ALA A 27 25.17 -11.96 13.87
N LEU A 28 24.60 -11.44 12.78
CA LEU A 28 24.31 -10.02 12.58
C LEU A 28 23.08 -9.53 13.36
N PHE A 29 22.23 -10.44 13.84
CA PHE A 29 20.95 -10.16 14.51
C PHE A 29 20.81 -10.93 15.83
N TYR A 30 21.93 -11.28 16.47
CA TYR A 30 21.91 -11.92 17.80
C TYR A 30 21.45 -10.95 18.91
N HIS A 31 21.71 -9.64 18.75
CA HIS A 31 21.19 -8.55 19.59
C HIS A 31 21.03 -7.26 18.77
N PRO A 32 20.07 -7.19 17.84
CA PRO A 32 19.85 -6.00 17.03
C PRO A 32 19.14 -4.95 17.88
N ASP A 33 19.48 -3.68 17.67
CA ASP A 33 18.60 -2.59 18.09
C ASP A 33 17.20 -2.81 17.53
N GLU A 34 16.18 -2.53 18.32
CA GLU A 34 14.78 -2.78 17.92
C GLU A 34 14.42 -2.01 16.64
N ARG A 35 14.98 -0.80 16.48
CA ARG A 35 14.88 -0.01 15.24
C ARG A 35 15.53 -0.71 14.05
N MET A 36 16.72 -1.30 14.21
CA MET A 36 17.36 -2.04 13.12
C MET A 36 16.54 -3.29 12.75
N LYS A 37 15.95 -3.96 13.74
CA LYS A 37 15.02 -5.09 13.51
C LYS A 37 13.81 -4.64 12.68
N CYS A 38 13.21 -3.49 13.00
CA CYS A 38 12.11 -2.90 12.24
C CYS A 38 12.51 -2.55 10.81
N ILE A 39 13.62 -1.83 10.62
CA ILE A 39 14.12 -1.44 9.29
C ILE A 39 14.36 -2.69 8.43
N LYS A 40 14.95 -3.74 9.00
CA LYS A 40 15.21 -4.96 8.25
C LYS A 40 13.94 -5.71 7.87
N PHE A 41 12.95 -5.73 8.75
CA PHE A 41 11.64 -6.32 8.47
C PHE A 41 10.89 -5.53 7.39
N GLU A 42 10.88 -4.20 7.49
CA GLU A 42 10.26 -3.30 6.51
C GLU A 42 10.80 -3.49 5.10
N ASP A 43 12.10 -3.77 4.96
CA ASP A 43 12.73 -3.94 3.65
C ASP A 43 12.19 -5.18 2.89
N GLY A 44 11.79 -6.22 3.62
CA GLY A 44 11.19 -7.42 3.04
C GLY A 44 9.66 -7.36 2.90
N LEU A 45 8.99 -6.29 3.35
CA LEU A 45 7.56 -6.10 3.16
C LEU A 45 7.19 -5.76 1.71
N ARG A 46 5.92 -6.01 1.35
CA ARG A 46 5.35 -5.52 0.09
C ARG A 46 5.33 -3.99 0.07
N PRO A 47 5.52 -3.32 -1.09
CA PRO A 47 5.59 -1.86 -1.19
C PRO A 47 4.41 -1.13 -0.51
N GLU A 48 3.22 -1.68 -0.61
CA GLU A 48 1.99 -1.12 -0.05
C GLU A 48 2.02 -1.10 1.48
N LEU A 49 2.38 -2.22 2.11
CA LEU A 49 2.53 -2.33 3.57
C LEU A 49 3.71 -1.50 4.07
N ARG A 50 4.85 -1.58 3.37
CA ARG A 50 6.05 -0.81 3.68
C ARG A 50 5.78 0.69 3.70
N LYS A 51 5.02 1.20 2.72
CA LYS A 51 4.65 2.63 2.67
C LYS A 51 3.82 3.04 3.89
N ALA A 52 2.81 2.24 4.25
CA ALA A 52 1.94 2.54 5.38
C ALA A 52 2.71 2.52 6.71
N VAL A 53 3.54 1.52 6.93
CA VAL A 53 4.40 1.42 8.13
C VAL A 53 5.34 2.62 8.25
N ARG A 54 5.99 3.02 7.15
CA ARG A 54 6.93 4.15 7.15
C ARG A 54 6.25 5.47 7.50
N ILE A 55 5.01 5.68 7.05
CA ILE A 55 4.22 6.87 7.41
C ILE A 55 3.86 6.87 8.90
N LEU A 56 3.68 5.69 9.49
CA LEU A 56 3.36 5.53 10.91
C LEU A 56 4.59 5.59 11.83
N GLU A 57 5.80 5.75 11.26
CA GLU A 57 7.09 5.87 11.96
C GLU A 57 7.29 4.81 13.07
N ILE A 58 6.86 3.58 12.80
CA ILE A 58 6.89 2.51 13.80
C ILE A 58 8.33 2.07 14.06
N CYS A 59 8.76 2.17 15.32
CA CYS A 59 10.12 1.79 15.73
C CYS A 59 10.18 0.53 16.60
N ASP A 60 9.03 0.03 17.06
CA ASP A 60 8.93 -1.16 17.92
C ASP A 60 8.48 -2.37 17.10
N PHE A 61 9.20 -3.48 17.24
CA PHE A 61 8.95 -4.69 16.45
C PHE A 61 7.56 -5.31 16.71
N PRO A 62 7.09 -5.50 17.95
CA PRO A 62 5.76 -6.07 18.19
C PRO A 62 4.65 -5.16 17.64
N THR A 63 4.81 -3.84 17.75
CA THR A 63 3.88 -2.86 17.17
C THR A 63 3.87 -2.97 15.65
N LEU A 64 5.05 -3.09 15.03
CA LEU A 64 5.19 -3.24 13.58
C LEU A 64 4.44 -4.47 13.06
N ILE A 65 4.60 -5.62 13.71
CA ILE A 65 3.90 -6.86 13.32
C ILE A 65 2.39 -6.67 13.44
N HIS A 66 1.90 -6.15 14.57
CA HIS A 66 0.48 -5.93 14.78
C HIS A 66 -0.13 -5.00 13.72
N LYS A 67 0.51 -3.86 13.43
CA LYS A 67 0.01 -2.93 12.39
C LYS A 67 0.07 -3.53 11.00
N CYS A 68 1.12 -4.28 10.66
CA CYS A 68 1.19 -4.99 9.38
C CYS A 68 0.05 -6.01 9.25
N HIS A 69 -0.25 -6.75 10.32
CA HIS A 69 -1.32 -7.73 10.35
C HIS A 69 -2.70 -7.09 10.19
N PHE A 70 -2.90 -5.94 10.83
CA PHE A 70 -4.11 -5.13 10.68
C PHE A 70 -4.27 -4.65 9.23
N LEU A 71 -3.22 -4.05 8.66
CA LEU A 71 -3.22 -3.49 7.30
C LEU A 71 -3.37 -4.54 6.20
N GLU A 72 -2.88 -5.77 6.41
CA GLU A 72 -3.04 -6.88 5.47
C GLU A 72 -4.53 -7.18 5.20
N GLY A 73 -5.41 -6.97 6.19
CA GLY A 73 -6.86 -7.12 6.01
C GLY A 73 -7.53 -6.00 5.19
N PHE A 74 -6.94 -4.81 5.10
CA PHE A 74 -7.52 -3.67 4.37
C PHE A 74 -7.16 -3.65 2.88
N ASP A 75 -6.07 -4.34 2.45
CA ASP A 75 -5.63 -4.36 1.05
C ASP A 75 -6.65 -5.06 0.13
N HIS A 76 -7.49 -5.96 0.66
CA HIS A 76 -8.58 -6.61 -0.08
C HIS A 76 -9.75 -5.68 -0.47
N ASN A 77 -9.79 -4.44 0.02
CA ASN A 77 -10.85 -3.49 -0.34
C ASN A 77 -10.55 -2.67 -1.61
N LYS A 78 -9.43 -2.94 -2.32
CA LYS A 78 -9.12 -2.25 -3.59
C LYS A 78 -9.99 -2.69 -4.77
N ASP A 79 -10.65 -3.84 -4.69
CA ASP A 79 -11.66 -4.26 -5.68
C ASP A 79 -12.97 -3.47 -5.55
N ASN A 80 -13.15 -2.74 -4.44
CA ASN A 80 -14.28 -1.86 -4.22
C ASN A 80 -13.94 -0.40 -4.57
N ARG A 81 -13.11 -0.16 -5.58
CA ARG A 81 -13.08 1.15 -6.22
C ARG A 81 -14.44 1.37 -6.88
N PRO A 82 -15.28 2.32 -6.46
CA PRO A 82 -16.42 2.70 -7.26
C PRO A 82 -15.89 3.13 -8.62
N LYS A 83 -16.24 2.39 -9.67
CA LYS A 83 -16.07 2.82 -11.06
C LYS A 83 -16.61 4.24 -11.14
N SER A 84 -15.72 5.20 -11.40
CA SER A 84 -16.00 6.60 -11.74
C SER A 84 -17.46 7.05 -11.58
N PHE A 85 -17.80 7.69 -10.46
CA PHE A 85 -18.97 8.59 -10.38
C PHE A 85 -18.58 9.94 -11.02
N GLY A 86 -18.31 9.91 -12.32
CA GLY A 86 -18.16 11.09 -13.15
C GLY A 86 -18.98 10.86 -14.41
N PRO A 87 -19.73 11.85 -14.91
CA PRO A 87 -20.56 11.66 -16.09
C PRO A 87 -19.68 11.19 -17.26
N GLN A 88 -19.91 9.96 -17.73
CA GLN A 88 -19.34 9.48 -18.98
C GLN A 88 -19.86 10.36 -20.10
N PHE A 89 -19.06 11.33 -20.53
CA PHE A 89 -19.31 12.04 -21.78
C PHE A 89 -19.13 11.04 -22.92
N ASN A 90 -20.26 10.44 -23.30
CA ASN A 90 -20.39 9.55 -24.43
C ASN A 90 -20.17 10.39 -25.68
N LYS A 91 -18.92 10.46 -26.16
CA LYS A 91 -18.56 11.23 -27.35
C LYS A 91 -18.95 10.43 -28.60
N LYS A 92 -20.26 10.33 -28.83
CA LYS A 92 -20.86 10.00 -30.12
C LYS A 92 -22.16 10.76 -30.27
N ARG A 93 -22.10 11.88 -30.98
CA ARG A 93 -22.87 12.09 -32.22
C ARG A 93 -22.52 13.46 -32.78
N ASN A 94 -22.04 13.44 -34.01
CA ASN A 94 -22.21 14.54 -34.94
C ASN A 94 -23.69 14.89 -34.95
N ASN A 95 -24.02 16.16 -34.73
CA ASN A 95 -24.97 16.97 -35.49
C ASN A 95 -25.32 18.23 -34.67
N GLU A 96 -24.71 19.33 -35.11
CA GLU A 96 -25.34 20.63 -35.35
C GLU A 96 -26.48 21.05 -34.41
N GLY A 97 -26.11 21.84 -33.40
CA GLY A 97 -27.04 22.66 -32.62
C GLY A 97 -26.25 23.56 -31.70
N LYS A 98 -25.92 24.78 -32.14
CA LYS A 98 -25.23 25.77 -31.30
C LYS A 98 -26.19 26.17 -30.15
N PRO A 99 -25.78 26.11 -28.87
CA PRO A 99 -26.70 26.33 -27.74
C PRO A 99 -27.00 27.81 -27.42
N TYR A 100 -26.63 28.77 -28.28
CA TYR A 100 -26.92 30.18 -28.02
C TYR A 100 -27.23 30.92 -29.33
N ASP A 101 -28.51 31.06 -29.65
CA ASP A 101 -28.98 32.19 -30.45
C ASP A 101 -28.87 33.45 -29.59
N ARG A 102 -27.81 34.23 -29.84
CA ARG A 102 -27.69 35.60 -29.30
C ARG A 102 -28.70 36.46 -30.04
N PRO A 103 -29.69 37.11 -29.38
CA PRO A 103 -30.53 38.06 -30.07
C PRO A 103 -29.66 39.21 -30.58
N GLN A 104 -29.72 39.42 -31.90
CA GLN A 104 -29.02 40.51 -32.57
C GLN A 104 -29.75 41.81 -32.28
N TRP A 105 -29.17 42.65 -31.43
CA TRP A 105 -29.61 44.03 -31.29
C TRP A 105 -29.48 44.76 -32.63
N LYS A 106 -30.53 45.48 -33.01
CA LYS A 106 -30.56 46.41 -34.15
C LYS A 106 -31.06 47.78 -33.68
N PRO A 107 -30.61 48.87 -34.33
CA PRO A 107 -30.35 50.17 -33.71
C PRO A 107 -31.62 50.96 -33.35
#